data_AF-H6Q7Y5-F1
#
_entry.id   AF-H6Q7Y5-F1
#
_cell.length_a   1.000
_cell.length_b   1.000
_cell.length_c   1.000
_cell.angle_alpha   90.00
_cell.angle_beta   90.00
_cell.angle_gamma   90.00
#
_symmetry.space_group_name_H-M   'P 1'
#
loop_
_entity.id
_entity.type
_entity.pdbx_description
1 polymer ?
#
loop_
_entity_poly.entity_id
_entity_poly.type
_entity_poly.pdbx_seq_one_letter_code
_entity_poly.pdbx_strand_id
1 'polypeptide(L)'
;MFEVSPARRYTPVGELIRYLIMKRLCQGPAPVEELDKIAEEAVRKAGVKYDWRVWPELLRKEVVVEGGLARLTPYGRWLFENTRDIVVEYLRRVFGQVVSN
;
A
#
# COMPACT_ATOMS: atom_id res chain seq x y z
N MET A 1 3.67 10.18 24.46
CA MET A 1 4.79 10.31 23.50
C MET A 1 4.50 9.33 22.38
N PHE A 2 3.99 9.80 21.23
CA PHE A 2 3.67 8.90 20.12
C PHE A 2 4.99 8.51 19.45
N GLU A 3 5.47 7.29 19.72
CA GLU A 3 6.57 6.72 18.94
C GLU A 3 6.23 6.80 17.47
N VAL A 4 7.08 7.49 16.71
CA VAL A 4 7.04 7.50 15.26
C VAL A 4 7.48 6.12 14.80
N SER A 5 6.54 5.18 14.78
CA SER A 5 6.77 3.87 14.18
C SER A 5 7.13 4.12 12.70
N PRO A 6 8.21 3.52 12.17
CA PRO A 6 8.54 3.60 10.75
C PRO A 6 7.40 3.13 9.82
N ALA A 7 6.33 2.54 10.38
CA ALA A 7 5.12 2.09 9.70
C ALA A 7 4.08 3.19 9.39
N ARG A 8 4.10 4.38 10.02
CA ARG A 8 3.13 5.46 9.74
C ARG A 8 3.79 6.63 9.03
N ARG A 9 3.90 6.54 7.71
CA ARG A 9 4.46 7.61 6.86
C ARG A 9 3.39 8.41 6.14
N TYR A 10 2.22 7.82 5.92
CA TYR A 10 1.17 8.42 5.09
C TYR A 10 -0.15 8.63 5.83
N THR A 11 -1.08 9.32 5.18
CA THR A 11 -2.49 9.35 5.61
C THR A 11 -3.02 7.93 5.72
N PRO A 12 -4.09 7.68 6.49
CA PRO A 12 -4.64 6.32 6.60
C PRO A 12 -4.94 5.67 5.24
N VAL A 13 -5.43 6.46 4.28
CA VAL A 13 -5.75 6.01 2.91
C VAL A 13 -4.48 5.71 2.12
N GLY A 14 -3.42 6.52 2.28
CA GLY A 14 -2.12 6.23 1.69
C GLY A 14 -1.52 4.93 2.23
N GLU A 15 -1.61 4.67 3.54
CA GLU A 15 -1.17 3.39 4.11
C GLU A 15 -2.02 2.21 3.62
N LEU A 16 -3.33 2.41 3.39
CA LEU A 16 -4.20 1.38 2.81
C LEU A 16 -3.76 1.01 1.39
N ILE A 17 -3.54 2.01 0.53
CA ILE A 17 -3.05 1.83 -0.84
C ILE A 17 -1.70 1.11 -0.82
N ARG A 18 -0.77 1.60 0.01
CA ARG A 18 0.56 1.01 0.19
C ARG A 18 0.48 -0.45 0.58
N TYR A 19 -0.29 -0.78 1.61
CA TYR A 19 -0.47 -2.14 2.09
C TYR A 19 -0.99 -3.07 0.99
N LEU A 20 -2.06 -2.69 0.29
CA LEU A 20 -2.71 -3.53 -0.70
C LEU A 20 -1.82 -3.77 -1.93
N ILE A 21 -1.15 -2.74 -2.43
CA ILE A 21 -0.21 -2.86 -3.56
C ILE A 21 0.98 -3.74 -3.16
N MET A 22 1.60 -3.50 -2.01
CA MET A 22 2.75 -4.28 -1.58
C MET A 22 2.35 -5.75 -1.31
N LYS A 23 1.18 -6.00 -0.72
CA LYS A 23 0.61 -7.33 -0.55
C LYS A 23 0.47 -8.06 -1.88
N ARG A 24 -0.05 -7.37 -2.90
CA ARG A 24 -0.19 -7.94 -4.25
C ARG A 24 1.17 -8.25 -4.87
N LEU A 25 2.13 -7.34 -4.75
CA LEU A 25 3.46 -7.50 -5.34
C LEU A 25 4.35 -8.51 -4.61
N CYS A 26 4.03 -8.88 -3.37
CA CYS A 26 4.67 -10.00 -2.69
C CYS A 26 4.46 -11.34 -3.41
N GLN A 27 3.34 -11.48 -4.13
CA GLN A 27 3.02 -12.67 -4.93
C GLN A 27 3.79 -12.72 -6.26
N GLY A 28 4.44 -11.61 -6.64
CA GLY A 28 5.20 -11.47 -7.87
C GLY A 28 4.92 -10.14 -8.57
N PRO A 29 5.68 -9.83 -9.63
CA PRO A 29 5.44 -8.63 -10.44
C PRO A 29 4.01 -8.57 -11.00
N ALA A 30 3.50 -7.36 -11.20
CA ALA A 30 2.14 -7.13 -11.69
C ALA A 30 2.08 -5.94 -12.67
N PRO A 31 1.16 -5.94 -13.64
CA PRO A 31 0.92 -4.78 -14.49
C PRO A 31 0.48 -3.55 -13.68
N VAL A 32 0.89 -2.36 -14.09
CA VAL A 32 0.47 -1.09 -13.46
C VAL A 32 -1.05 -0.95 -13.45
N GLU A 33 -1.73 -1.38 -14.51
CA GLU A 33 -3.19 -1.30 -14.64
C GLU A 33 -3.91 -2.16 -13.60
N GLU A 34 -3.28 -3.25 -13.15
CA GLU A 34 -3.81 -4.06 -12.05
C GLU A 34 -3.70 -3.31 -10.72
N LEU A 35 -2.55 -2.66 -10.48
CA LEU A 35 -2.32 -1.90 -9.26
C LEU A 35 -3.18 -0.64 -9.18
N ASP A 36 -3.45 0.00 -10.31
CA ASP A 36 -4.36 1.13 -10.42
C ASP A 36 -5.77 0.75 -9.95
N LYS A 37 -6.28 -0.41 -10.39
CA LYS A 37 -7.58 -0.94 -9.93
C LYS A 37 -7.60 -1.21 -8.44
N ILE A 38 -6.49 -1.73 -7.88
CA ILE A 38 -6.36 -1.95 -6.44
C ILE A 38 -6.41 -0.62 -5.68
N ALA A 39 -5.66 0.39 -6.15
CA ALA A 39 -5.61 1.70 -5.52
C ALA A 39 -6.95 2.44 -5.60
N GLU A 40 -7.60 2.41 -6.77
CA GLU A 40 -8.92 2.98 -6.99
C GLU A 40 -9.97 2.34 -6.08
N GLU A 41 -10.00 1.01 -6.04
CA GLU A 41 -10.95 0.27 -5.21
C GLU A 41 -10.73 0.54 -3.72
N ALA A 42 -9.47 0.69 -3.29
CA ALA A 42 -9.12 1.03 -1.92
C ALA A 42 -9.67 2.41 -1.52
N VAL A 43 -9.47 3.43 -2.36
CA VAL A 43 -10.00 4.78 -2.13
C VAL A 43 -11.53 4.77 -2.13
N ARG A 44 -12.15 4.07 -3.08
CA ARG A 44 -13.61 3.95 -3.20
C ARG A 44 -14.22 3.33 -1.95
N LYS A 45 -13.67 2.21 -1.46
CA LYS A 45 -14.11 1.53 -0.23
C LYS A 45 -13.85 2.35 1.03
N ALA A 46 -12.78 3.14 1.05
CA ALA A 46 -12.50 4.06 2.14
C ALA A 46 -13.50 5.22 2.22
N GLY A 47 -14.29 5.48 1.17
CA GLY A 47 -15.33 6.52 1.16
C GLY A 47 -14.78 7.95 1.19
N VAL A 48 -13.52 8.13 0.78
CA VAL A 48 -12.83 9.42 0.81
C VAL A 48 -12.57 9.98 -0.58
N LYS A 49 -12.42 11.30 -0.68
CA LYS A 49 -11.89 11.95 -1.88
C LYS A 49 -10.36 11.97 -1.80
N TYR A 50 -9.72 11.02 -2.46
CA TYR A 50 -8.26 10.90 -2.54
C TYR A 50 -7.86 10.54 -3.97
N ASP A 51 -6.77 11.13 -4.49
CA ASP A 51 -6.26 10.75 -5.80
C ASP A 51 -5.45 9.46 -5.68
N TRP A 52 -6.00 8.34 -6.16
CA TRP A 52 -5.33 7.04 -6.11
C TRP A 52 -4.14 6.94 -7.07
N ARG A 53 -4.05 7.80 -8.10
CA ARG A 53 -2.99 7.77 -9.12
C ARG A 53 -1.61 8.16 -8.59
N VAL A 54 -1.56 8.69 -7.37
CA VAL A 54 -0.30 9.08 -6.71
C VAL A 54 0.47 7.88 -6.16
N TRP A 55 -0.07 6.66 -6.23
CA TRP A 55 0.57 5.48 -5.65
C TRP A 55 2.00 5.21 -6.18
N PRO A 56 2.36 5.46 -7.45
CA PRO A 56 3.73 5.21 -7.90
C PRO A 56 4.74 6.11 -7.18
N GLU A 57 4.38 7.38 -6.96
CA GLU A 57 5.21 8.33 -6.21
C GLU A 57 5.22 7.99 -4.71
N LEU A 58 4.06 7.59 -4.16
CA LEU A 58 3.91 7.14 -2.78
C LEU A 58 4.85 5.95 -2.46
N LEU A 59 5.06 5.06 -3.41
CA LEU A 59 5.80 3.81 -3.26
C LEU A 59 7.16 3.81 -3.98
N ARG A 60 7.69 4.97 -4.37
CA ARG A 60 8.90 5.08 -5.19
C ARG A 60 10.16 4.40 -4.59
N LYS A 61 10.19 4.15 -3.28
CA LYS A 61 11.30 3.44 -2.61
C LYS A 61 11.04 1.93 -2.55
N GLU A 62 9.77 1.56 -2.42
CA GLU A 62 9.28 0.22 -2.19
C GLU A 62 9.02 -0.55 -3.50
N VAL A 63 8.70 0.16 -4.57
CA VAL A 63 8.29 -0.39 -5.87
C VAL A 63 9.12 0.25 -6.98
N VAL A 64 9.51 -0.56 -7.95
CA VAL A 64 10.07 -0.11 -9.22
C VAL A 64 9.11 -0.49 -10.35
N VAL A 65 8.94 0.41 -11.31
CA VAL A 65 8.09 0.22 -12.50
C VAL A 65 8.97 0.26 -13.74
N GLU A 66 8.98 -0.84 -14.49
CA GLU A 66 9.78 -1.01 -15.70
C GLU A 66 8.90 -1.64 -16.79
N GLY A 67 8.74 -0.96 -17.93
CA GLY A 67 7.96 -1.47 -19.06
C GLY A 67 6.48 -1.77 -18.74
N GLY A 68 5.86 -0.97 -17.86
CA GLY A 68 4.46 -1.19 -17.42
C GLY A 68 4.30 -2.29 -16.37
N LEU A 69 5.39 -2.92 -15.94
CA LEU A 69 5.39 -3.96 -14.92
C LEU A 69 5.99 -3.40 -13.61
N ALA A 70 5.25 -3.53 -12.52
CA ALA A 70 5.67 -3.13 -11.19
C ALA A 70 6.21 -4.34 -10.41
N ARG A 71 7.27 -4.15 -9.62
CA ARG A 71 7.83 -5.15 -8.71
C ARG A 71 8.34 -4.51 -7.42
N LEU A 72 8.32 -5.27 -6.32
CA LEU A 72 8.93 -4.81 -5.07
C LEU A 72 10.46 -4.68 -5.24
N THR A 73 11.01 -3.61 -4.69
CA THR A 73 12.44 -3.51 -4.43
C THR A 73 12.84 -4.42 -3.27
N PRO A 74 14.13 -4.75 -3.08
CA PRO A 74 14.59 -5.45 -1.87
C PRO A 74 14.18 -4.73 -0.59
N TYR A 75 14.25 -3.39 -0.59
CA TYR A 75 13.79 -2.55 0.52
C TYR A 75 12.28 -2.68 0.75
N GLY A 76 11.47 -2.60 -0.32
CA GLY A 76 10.02 -2.74 -0.23
C GLY A 76 9.61 -4.10 0.32
N ARG A 77 10.25 -5.18 -0.13
CA ARG A 77 10.04 -6.53 0.39
C ARG A 77 10.35 -6.64 1.88
N TRP A 78 11.56 -6.23 2.28
CA TRP A 78 11.97 -6.25 3.68
C TRP A 78 11.01 -5.43 4.56
N LEU A 79 10.64 -4.24 4.10
CA LEU A 79 9.74 -3.35 4.83
C LEU A 79 8.36 -3.95 5.02
N PHE A 80 7.77 -4.55 3.98
CA PHE A 80 6.47 -5.19 4.07
C PHE A 80 6.50 -6.38 5.04
N GLU A 81 7.49 -7.26 4.91
CA GLU A 81 7.63 -8.45 5.75
C GLU A 81 7.79 -8.10 7.23
N ASN A 82 8.50 -7.01 7.55
CA ASN A 82 8.75 -6.60 8.93
C ASN A 82 7.66 -5.71 9.54
N THR A 83 6.78 -5.10 8.73
CA THR A 83 5.80 -4.12 9.24
C THR A 83 4.33 -4.46 8.95
N ARG A 84 4.05 -5.51 8.16
CA ARG A 84 2.69 -5.86 7.73
C ARG A 84 1.68 -5.99 8.87
N ASP A 85 2.05 -6.61 9.98
CA ASP A 85 1.10 -6.93 11.05
C ASP A 85 0.69 -5.65 11.80
N ILE A 86 1.67 -4.76 12.04
CA ILE A 86 1.45 -3.43 12.64
C ILE A 86 0.56 -2.58 11.73
N VAL A 87 0.80 -2.59 10.42
CA VAL A 87 0.01 -1.83 9.44
C VAL A 87 -1.41 -2.39 9.35
N VAL A 88 -1.60 -3.71 9.32
CA VAL A 88 -2.92 -4.35 9.31
C VAL A 88 -3.72 -3.97 10.55
N GLU A 89 -3.12 -4.02 11.73
CA GLU A 89 -3.78 -3.63 12.98
C GLU A 89 -4.22 -2.17 12.95
N TYR A 90 -3.35 -1.28 12.48
CA TYR A 90 -3.67 0.13 12.29
C TYR A 90 -4.84 0.33 11.31
N LEU A 91 -4.78 -0.27 10.13
CA LEU A 91 -5.82 -0.14 9.11
C LEU A 91 -7.16 -0.69 9.58
N ARG A 92 -7.17 -1.78 10.36
CA ARG A 92 -8.38 -2.32 10.99
C ARG A 92 -9.01 -1.34 11.98
N ARG A 93 -8.19 -0.62 12.76
CA ARG A 93 -8.69 0.41 13.68
C ARG A 93 -9.30 1.60 12.95
N VAL A 94 -8.77 1.97 11.78
CA VAL A 94 -9.23 3.15 11.03
C VAL A 94 -10.41 2.85 10.12
N PHE A 95 -10.36 1.73 9.38
CA PHE A 95 -11.35 1.40 8.33
C PHE A 95 -12.23 0.20 8.68
N GLY A 96 -12.08 -0.42 9.85
CA GLY A 96 -12.82 -1.62 10.22
C GLY A 96 -12.46 -2.81 9.34
N GLN A 97 -13.45 -3.43 8.69
CA GLN A 97 -13.29 -4.68 7.91
C GLN A 97 -12.73 -4.52 6.50
N VAL A 98 -12.36 -3.31 6.06
CA VAL A 98 -11.83 -3.06 4.69
C VAL A 98 -10.51 -3.83 4.42
N VAL A 99 -9.87 -4.38 5.46
CA VAL A 99 -8.58 -5.10 5.38
C VAL A 99 -8.74 -6.62 5.17
N SER A 100 -9.94 -7.12 4.90
CA SER A 100 -10.20 -8.54 4.65
C SER A 100 -10.34 -8.84 3.15
N ASN A 101 -9.19 -9.05 2.49
CA ASN A 101 -9.00 -9.95 1.34
C ASN A 101 -7.51 -10.06 1.06
#